data_AF-A0A559T2E3-F1
#
_entry.id   AF-A0A559T2E3-F1
#
_cell.length_a   1.000
_cell.length_b   1.000
_cell.length_c   1.000
_cell.angle_alpha   90.00
_cell.angle_beta   90.00
_cell.angle_gamma   90.00
#
_symmetry.space_group_name_H-M   'P 1'
#
loop_
_entity.id
_entity.type
_entity.pdbx_description
1 polymer ?
#
loop_
_entity_poly.entity_id
_entity_poly.type
_entity_poly.pdbx_seq_one_letter_code
_entity_poly.pdbx_strand_id
1 'polypeptide(L)' 'MHSPIIDSVESLNAALLWHVPNMRHGFIICTYHGEINVLAEDAQPFVEALESLLQKKIALINAGK' A
#
# COMPACT_ATOMS: atom_id res chain seq x y z
N MET A 1 -17.88 2.76 -10.91
CA MET A 1 -16.59 3.46 -10.98
C MET A 1 -15.57 2.50 -11.57
N HIS A 2 -14.96 2.84 -12.72
CA HIS A 2 -13.86 2.05 -13.29
C HIS A 2 -12.58 2.44 -12.54
N SER A 3 -11.97 1.50 -11.83
CA SER A 3 -10.61 1.70 -11.31
C SER A 3 -9.66 1.75 -12.51
N PRO A 4 -8.78 2.76 -12.61
CA PRO A 4 -7.84 2.86 -13.70
C PRO A 4 -6.92 1.63 -13.69
N ILE A 5 -6.78 0.99 -14.85
CA ILE A 5 -5.78 -0.07 -15.03
C ILE A 5 -4.42 0.63 -15.03
N ILE A 6 -3.57 0.27 -14.07
CA ILE A 6 -2.20 0.79 -14.00
C ILE A 6 -1.32 -0.10 -14.88
N ASP A 7 -0.98 0.41 -16.06
CA ASP A 7 -0.28 -0.31 -17.13
C ASP A 7 1.21 0.07 -17.26
N SER A 8 1.66 1.10 -16.53
CA SER A 8 3.04 1.60 -16.58
C SER A 8 3.52 2.13 -15.22
N VAL A 9 4.83 2.28 -15.08
CA VAL A 9 5.48 2.80 -13.86
C VAL A 9 5.13 4.28 -13.65
N GLU A 10 5.00 5.03 -14.73
CA GLU A 10 4.62 6.44 -14.74
C GLU A 10 3.18 6.62 -14.27
N SER A 11 2.25 5.81 -14.80
CA SER A 11 0.86 5.79 -14.35
C SER A 11 0.75 5.41 -12.87
N LEU A 12 1.57 4.46 -12.41
CA LEU A 12 1.63 4.09 -10.99
C LEU A 12 2.12 5.25 -10.13
N ASN A 13 3.23 5.89 -10.51
CA ASN A 13 3.80 7.01 -9.78
C ASN A 13 2.84 8.20 -9.69
N ALA A 14 2.16 8.54 -10.78
CA ALA A 14 1.16 9.59 -10.79
C ALA A 14 -0.02 9.25 -9.86
N ALA A 15 -0.53 8.02 -9.93
CA ALA A 15 -1.61 7.58 -9.05
C ALA A 15 -1.18 7.65 -7.57
N LEU A 16 0.03 7.18 -7.23
CA LEU A 16 0.56 7.26 -5.87
C LEU A 16 0.69 8.71 -5.40
N LEU A 17 1.22 9.61 -6.22
CA LEU A 17 1.33 11.04 -5.89
C LEU A 17 -0.03 11.67 -5.56
N TRP A 18 -1.09 11.31 -6.28
CA TRP A 18 -2.44 11.84 -6.06
C TRP A 18 -3.15 11.20 -4.86
N HIS A 19 -2.95 9.91 -4.63
CA HIS A 19 -3.73 9.17 -3.63
C HIS A 19 -3.04 9.11 -2.25
N VAL A 20 -1.71 9.09 -2.17
CA VAL A 20 -0.97 9.01 -0.91
C VAL A 20 -1.30 10.15 0.06
N PRO A 21 -1.44 11.43 -0.36
CA PRO A 21 -1.88 12.49 0.55
C PRO A 21 -3.25 12.21 1.17
N ASN A 22 -4.17 11.61 0.41
CA ASN A 22 -5.51 11.26 0.88
C ASN A 22 -5.49 10.07 1.84
N MET A 23 -4.59 9.10 1.66
CA MET A 23 -4.43 7.94 2.56
C MET A 23 -4.06 8.34 4.00
N ARG A 24 -3.51 9.55 4.20
CA ARG A 24 -3.27 10.11 5.55
C ARG A 24 -4.56 10.32 6.35
N HIS A 25 -5.71 10.38 5.70
CA HIS A 25 -7.02 10.47 6.34
C HIS A 25 -7.65 9.09 6.60
N GLY A 26 -6.88 8.02 6.37
CA GLY A 26 -7.35 6.64 6.40
C GLY A 26 -7.68 6.11 5.01
N PHE A 27 -7.71 4.79 4.88
CA PHE A 27 -7.97 4.09 3.63
C PHE A 27 -8.51 2.68 3.90
N ILE A 28 -9.11 2.08 2.86
CA ILE A 28 -9.70 0.74 2.92
C ILE A 28 -8.90 -0.18 2.00
N ILE A 29 -8.51 -1.34 2.50
CA ILE A 29 -7.93 -2.41 1.70
C ILE A 29 -8.99 -3.49 1.51
N CYS A 30 -9.49 -3.63 0.29
CA CYS A 30 -10.37 -4.74 -0.06
C CYS A 30 -9.53 -6.01 -0.28
N THR A 31 -9.76 -7.04 0.52
CA THR A 31 -9.13 -8.36 0.37
C THR A 31 -10.18 -9.41 0.03
N TYR A 32 -9.75 -10.59 -0.40
CA TYR A 32 -10.66 -11.72 -0.62
C TYR A 32 -11.39 -12.15 0.66
N HIS A 33 -10.83 -11.83 1.83
CA HIS A 33 -11.40 -12.19 3.14
C HIS A 33 -12.23 -11.06 3.76
N GLY A 34 -12.43 -9.95 3.05
CA GLY A 34 -13.16 -8.78 3.53
C GLY A 34 -12.32 -7.50 3.48
N GLU A 35 -12.87 -6.44 4.04
CA GLU A 35 -12.27 -5.10 4.02
C GLU A 35 -11.48 -4.83 5.30
N ILE A 36 -10.28 -4.26 5.15
CA ILE A 36 -9.47 -3.76 6.25
C ILE A 36 -9.55 -2.23 6.21
N ASN A 37 -10.16 -1.64 7.22
CA ASN A 37 -10.22 -0.20 7.41
C ASN A 37 -9.01 0.26 8.22
N VAL A 38 -8.17 1.10 7.62
CA VAL A 38 -7.08 1.78 8.30
C VAL A 38 -7.52 3.22 8.54
N LEU A 39 -7.69 3.61 9.79
CA LEU A 39 -8.06 4.99 10.14
C LEU A 39 -6.86 5.94 10.01
N ALA A 40 -7.11 7.24 9.97
CA ALA A 40 -6.06 8.26 9.87
C ALA A 40 -4.98 8.11 10.97
N GLU A 41 -5.40 7.84 12.20
CA GLU A 41 -4.52 7.63 13.36
C GLU A 41 -3.67 6.36 13.25
N ASP A 42 -4.19 5.35 12.56
CA ASP A 42 -3.52 4.06 12.35
C ASP A 42 -2.68 4.03 11.07
N ALA A 43 -2.85 5.02 10.18
CA ALA A 43 -2.21 5.03 8.86
C ALA A 43 -0.68 5.02 8.96
N GLN A 44 -0.10 5.83 9.84
CA GLN A 44 1.36 5.91 10.01
C GLN A 44 1.94 4.63 10.64
N PRO A 45 1.43 4.11 11.78
CA PRO A 45 1.86 2.82 12.32
C PRO A 45 1.70 1.66 11.33
N PHE A 46 0.62 1.66 10.54
CA PHE A 46 0.39 0.64 9.52
C PHE A 46 1.46 0.67 8.42
N VAL A 47 1.79 1.85 7.89
CA VAL A 47 2.79 2.01 6.82
C VAL A 47 4.17 1.55 7.31
N GLU A 48 4.56 1.92 8.52
CA GLU A 48 5.85 1.52 9.11
C GLU A 48 5.95 -0.01 9.30
N ALA A 49 4.87 -0.64 9.80
CA ALA A 49 4.80 -2.08 9.95
C ALA A 49 4.88 -2.80 8.59
N LEU A 50 4.18 -2.26 7.58
CA LEU A 50 4.18 -2.80 6.22
C LEU A 50 5.56 -2.67 5.57
N GLU A 51 6.23 -1.53 5.70
CA GLU A 51 7.59 -1.32 5.19
C GLU A 51 8.57 -2.31 5.82
N SER A 52 8.53 -2.47 7.15
CA SER A 52 9.37 -3.45 7.86
C SER A 52 9.15 -4.88 7.37
N LEU A 53 7.89 -5.26 7.14
CA LEU A 53 7.53 -6.58 6.61
C LEU A 53 8.10 -6.79 5.20
N LEU A 54 7.95 -5.79 4.32
CA LEU A 54 8.43 -5.85 2.95
C LEU A 54 9.95 -5.96 2.89
N GLN A 55 10.68 -5.16 3.68
CA GLN A 55 12.14 -5.24 3.76
C GLN A 55 12.61 -6.63 4.23
N LYS A 56 11.96 -7.20 5.25
CA LYS A 56 12.24 -8.57 5.71
C LYS A 56 12.01 -9.61 4.61
N LYS A 57 10.91 -9.50 3.86
CA LYS A 57 10.60 -10.41 2.75
C LYS A 57 11.61 -10.28 1.61
N ILE A 58 11.99 -9.07 1.23
CA ILE A 58 13.02 -8.82 0.20
C ILE A 58 14.36 -9.43 0.64
N ALA A 59 14.74 -9.27 1.90
CA ALA A 59 15.97 -9.85 2.44
C ALA A 59 15.97 -11.39 2.36
N LEU A 60 14.83 -12.04 2.65
CA LEU A 60 14.67 -13.49 2.49
C LEU A 60 14.82 -13.92 1.03
N ILE A 61 14.13 -13.25 0.11
CA ILE A 61 14.20 -13.51 -1.33
C ILE A 61 15.65 -13.40 -1.83
N ASN A 62 16.36 -12.34 -1.43
CA ASN A 62 17.76 -12.11 -1.83
C ASN A 62 18.72 -13.14 -1.21
N ALA A 63 18.38 -13.72 -0.06
CA ALA A 63 19.14 -14.80 0.55
C ALA A 63 18.87 -16.18 -0.08
N GLY A 64 18.04 -16.25 -1.13
CA GLY A 64 17.65 -17.50 -1.77
C GLY A 64 16.75 -18.39 -0.90
N LYS A 65 15.99 -17.79 0.02
CA LYS A 65 15.06 -18.48 0.94
C LYS A 65 13.62 -18.07 0.70
#